data_AF-A0AAU7DCM6-F1
#
_entry.id   AF-A0AAU7DCM6-F1
#
_cell.length_a   1.000
_cell.length_b   1.000
_cell.length_c   1.000
_cell.angle_alpha   90.00
_cell.angle_beta   90.00
_cell.angle_gamma   90.00
#
_symmetry.space_group_name_H-M   'P 1'
#
loop_
_entity.id
_entity.type
_entity.pdbx_description
1 polymer ?
#
loop_
_entity_poly.entity_id
_entity_poly.type
_entity_poly.pdbx_seq_one_letter_code
_entity_poly.pdbx_strand_id
1 'polypeptide(L)'
;MATNANPDAAHIRYESIDQSDVPKGRDGKHKRIVGQLLSDLEQLESGRALKIPLEALPDSKENIRSALNRATRQKGIEVSTSSDTGFLYVWKTPPTES
;
A
#
# COMPACT_ATOMS: atom_id res chain seq x y z
N MET A 1 -21.69 -15.84 -50.26
CA MET A 1 -21.13 -16.46 -49.04
C MET A 1 -19.89 -15.67 -48.68
N ALA A 2 -19.97 -14.78 -47.69
CA ALA A 2 -18.87 -13.88 -47.34
C ALA A 2 -17.98 -14.52 -46.28
N THR A 3 -16.69 -14.68 -46.56
CA THR A 3 -15.67 -15.02 -45.56
C THR A 3 -14.81 -13.80 -45.32
N ASN A 4 -15.19 -12.98 -44.34
CA ASN A 4 -14.37 -11.88 -43.85
C ASN A 4 -13.99 -12.20 -42.41
N ALA A 5 -12.75 -12.60 -42.18
CA ALA A 5 -12.13 -12.52 -40.86
C ALA A 5 -10.63 -12.23 -41.05
N ASN A 6 -10.29 -11.00 -40.67
CA ASN A 6 -9.02 -10.30 -40.78
C ASN A 6 -7.90 -10.99 -39.97
N PRO A 7 -6.73 -11.31 -40.56
CA PRO A 7 -5.58 -11.84 -39.82
C PRO A 7 -4.69 -10.68 -39.33
N ASP A 8 -5.23 -9.81 -38.47
CA ASP A 8 -4.42 -8.80 -37.76
C ASP A 8 -4.76 -8.83 -36.27
N ALA A 9 -4.69 -10.03 -35.70
CA ALA A 9 -4.61 -10.19 -34.25
C ALA A 9 -3.14 -10.00 -33.87
N ALA A 10 -2.86 -8.80 -33.36
CA ALA A 10 -1.62 -8.35 -32.74
C ALA A 10 -0.64 -9.49 -32.41
N HIS A 11 0.49 -9.52 -33.12
CA HIS A 11 1.60 -10.40 -32.81
C HIS A 11 2.18 -9.99 -31.44
N ILE A 12 1.65 -10.57 -30.37
CA ILE A 12 2.18 -10.36 -29.02
C ILE A 12 3.59 -10.97 -29.02
N ARG A 13 4.60 -10.12 -28.97
CA ARG A 13 6.03 -10.49 -29.01
C ARG A 13 6.55 -11.11 -27.70
N TYR A 14 5.65 -11.31 -26.74
CA TYR A 14 5.97 -11.65 -25.37
C TYR A 14 5.06 -12.78 -24.89
N GLU A 15 5.59 -13.61 -24.00
CA GLU A 15 4.86 -14.76 -23.46
C GLU A 15 3.67 -14.31 -22.62
N SER A 16 2.49 -14.82 -22.96
CA SER A 16 1.25 -14.60 -22.21
C SER A 16 1.15 -15.67 -21.13
N ILE A 17 1.40 -15.30 -19.88
CA ILE A 17 1.19 -16.18 -18.72
C ILE A 17 -0.25 -16.11 -18.23
N ASP A 18 -0.74 -17.20 -17.62
CA ASP A 18 -2.04 -17.21 -16.98
C ASP A 18 -2.09 -16.18 -15.82
N GLN A 19 -3.22 -15.50 -15.64
CA GLN A 19 -3.37 -14.49 -14.58
C GLN A 19 -3.17 -15.09 -13.17
N SER A 20 -3.36 -16.40 -13.01
CA SER A 20 -3.08 -17.14 -11.78
C SER A 20 -1.58 -17.41 -11.56
N ASP A 21 -0.79 -17.54 -12.64
CA ASP A 21 0.67 -17.70 -12.63
C ASP A 21 1.43 -16.38 -12.51
N VAL A 22 0.74 -15.24 -12.66
CA VAL A 22 1.30 -13.94 -12.29
C VAL A 22 1.71 -14.02 -10.82
N PRO A 23 3.00 -13.82 -10.48
CA PRO A 23 3.45 -13.85 -9.10
C PRO A 23 2.74 -12.75 -8.29
N LYS A 24 1.62 -13.10 -7.63
CA LYS A 24 0.90 -12.23 -6.70
C LYS A 24 1.68 -11.97 -5.40
N GLY A 25 2.91 -12.50 -5.32
CA GLY A 25 3.79 -12.50 -4.15
C GLY A 25 4.29 -11.13 -3.69
N ARG A 26 4.14 -10.08 -4.50
CA ARG A 26 4.52 -8.72 -4.06
C ARG A 26 3.46 -8.05 -3.18
N ASP A 27 2.18 -8.37 -3.36
CA ASP A 27 1.08 -7.73 -2.61
C ASP A 27 0.86 -8.35 -1.23
N GLY A 28 1.09 -9.66 -1.07
CA GLY A 28 0.74 -10.36 0.16
C GLY A 28 1.55 -9.92 1.40
N LYS A 29 2.88 -9.78 1.26
CA LYS A 29 3.75 -9.36 2.37
C LYS A 29 3.60 -7.86 2.66
N HIS A 30 3.52 -7.06 1.61
CA HIS A 30 3.33 -5.61 1.72
C HIS A 30 2.00 -5.28 2.42
N LYS A 31 0.89 -5.84 1.94
CA LYS A 31 -0.44 -5.62 2.51
C LYS A 31 -0.56 -6.13 3.94
N ARG A 32 0.14 -7.22 4.28
CA ARG A 32 0.17 -7.74 5.66
C ARG A 32 0.89 -6.79 6.61
N ILE A 33 2.08 -6.31 6.25
CA ILE A 33 2.86 -5.39 7.11
C ILE A 33 2.13 -4.05 7.26
N VAL A 34 1.63 -3.47 6.16
CA VAL A 34 0.85 -2.22 6.21
C VAL A 34 -0.44 -2.41 7.01
N GLY A 35 -1.13 -3.53 6.83
CA GLY A 35 -2.33 -3.86 7.59
C GLY A 35 -2.06 -3.98 9.08
N GLN A 36 -0.97 -4.65 9.47
CA GLN A 36 -0.56 -4.76 10.87
C GLN A 36 -0.25 -3.38 11.47
N LEU A 37 0.56 -2.58 10.77
CA LEU A 37 0.89 -1.21 11.20
C LEU A 37 -0.36 -0.35 11.39
N LEU A 38 -1.35 -0.51 10.51
CA LEU A 38 -2.63 0.17 10.63
C LEU A 38 -3.40 -0.30 11.86
N SER A 39 -3.51 -1.61 12.08
CA SER A 39 -4.20 -2.15 13.26
C SER A 39 -3.53 -1.74 14.58
N ASP A 40 -2.20 -1.64 14.59
CA ASP A 40 -1.43 -1.13 15.72
C ASP A 40 -1.71 0.37 15.91
N LEU A 41 -1.81 1.14 14.82
CA LEU A 41 -2.12 2.58 14.85
C LEU A 41 -3.56 2.85 15.32
N GLU A 42 -4.51 1.99 14.97
CA GLU A 42 -5.89 2.07 15.44
C GLU A 42 -5.96 1.88 16.96
N GLN A 43 -5.24 0.89 17.49
CA GLN A 43 -5.15 0.61 18.92
C GLN A 43 -4.26 1.59 19.69
N LEU A 44 -3.43 2.37 19.00
CA LEU A 44 -2.54 3.35 19.60
C LEU A 44 -3.33 4.39 20.40
N GLU A 45 -2.96 4.63 21.65
CA GLU A 45 -3.59 5.69 22.44
C GLU A 45 -3.33 7.08 21.86
N SER A 46 -4.27 8.00 22.06
CA SER A 46 -4.11 9.40 21.69
C SER A 46 -2.86 10.01 22.34
N GLY A 47 -2.04 10.73 21.56
CA GLY A 47 -0.79 11.30 22.04
C GLY A 47 0.42 10.36 21.99
N ARG A 48 0.28 9.13 21.48
CA ARG A 48 1.42 8.25 21.16
C ARG A 48 1.71 8.20 19.67
N ALA A 49 2.95 7.83 19.34
CA ALA A 49 3.42 7.64 17.98
C ALA A 49 4.05 6.24 17.81
N LEU A 50 3.77 5.60 16.67
CA LEU A 50 4.48 4.40 16.21
C LEU A 50 5.83 4.83 15.63
N LYS A 51 6.91 4.23 16.14
CA LYS A 51 8.26 4.35 15.58
C LYS A 51 8.57 3.09 14.77
N ILE A 52 8.71 3.26 13.46
CA ILE A 52 8.86 2.16 12.51
C ILE A 52 10.24 2.28 11.84
N PRO A 53 11.14 1.31 11.98
CA PRO A 53 12.42 1.30 11.27
C PRO A 53 12.19 1.20 9.76
N LEU A 54 12.81 2.08 8.97
CA LEU A 54 12.70 2.05 7.51
C LEU A 54 13.26 0.76 6.91
N GLU A 55 14.28 0.18 7.54
CA GLU A 55 14.87 -1.11 7.16
C GLU A 55 13.90 -2.30 7.31
N ALA A 56 12.92 -2.18 8.22
CA ALA A 56 11.92 -3.21 8.45
C ALA A 56 10.74 -3.11 7.47
N LEU A 57 10.66 -2.00 6.71
CA LEU A 57 9.61 -1.79 5.74
C LEU A 57 9.93 -2.57 4.45
N PRO A 58 8.93 -3.24 3.85
CA PRO A 58 9.11 -3.97 2.61
C PRO A 58 9.26 -3.05 1.39
N ASP A 59 9.09 -1.75 1.57
CA ASP A 59 9.00 -0.76 0.51
C ASP A 59 9.45 0.63 1.02
N SER A 60 9.58 1.57 0.09
CA SER A 60 9.97 2.96 0.36
C SER A 60 8.99 3.66 1.31
N LYS A 61 9.53 4.59 2.12
CA LYS A 61 8.75 5.43 3.05
C LYS A 61 7.54 6.11 2.40
N GLU A 62 7.64 6.49 1.13
CA GLU A 62 6.57 7.16 0.40
C GLU A 62 5.40 6.22 0.07
N ASN A 63 5.71 5.00 -0.35
CA ASN A 63 4.69 3.96 -0.57
C ASN A 63 3.99 3.60 0.72
N ILE A 64 4.74 3.45 1.82
CA ILE A 64 4.18 3.16 3.15
C ILE A 64 3.31 4.32 3.63
N ARG A 65 3.75 5.57 3.48
CA ARG A 65 2.96 6.76 3.80
C ARG A 65 1.66 6.81 2.99
N SER A 66 1.73 6.55 1.68
CA SER A 66 0.56 6.51 0.80
C SER A 66 -0.42 5.41 1.22
N ALA A 67 0.08 4.22 1.52
CA ALA A 67 -0.73 3.08 1.93
C ALA A 67 -1.41 3.32 3.30
N LEU A 68 -0.67 3.86 4.27
CA LEU A 68 -1.20 4.26 5.57
C LEU A 68 -2.28 5.34 5.43
N ASN A 69 -1.98 6.43 4.72
CA ASN A 69 -2.91 7.55 4.56
C ASN A 69 -4.20 7.11 3.84
N ARG A 70 -4.08 6.24 2.83
CA ARG A 70 -5.26 5.62 2.19
C ARG A 70 -6.08 4.80 3.18
N ALA A 71 -5.44 3.95 3.98
CA ALA A 71 -6.13 3.06 4.89
C ALA A 71 -6.78 3.79 6.08
N THR A 72 -6.15 4.86 6.58
CA THR A 72 -6.69 5.68 7.66
C THR A 72 -7.84 6.56 7.15
N ARG A 73 -7.74 7.11 5.94
CA ARG A 73 -8.85 7.83 5.28
C ARG A 73 -10.08 6.97 5.08
N GLN A 74 -9.91 5.69 4.69
CA GLN A 74 -11.03 4.75 4.59
C GLN A 74 -11.77 4.53 5.93
N LYS A 75 -11.07 4.76 7.06
CA LYS A 75 -11.60 4.64 8.42
C LYS A 75 -12.03 5.99 9.02
N GLY A 76 -11.86 7.09 8.29
CA GLY A 76 -12.12 8.44 8.81
C GLY A 76 -11.13 8.88 9.91
N ILE A 77 -9.96 8.26 9.99
CA ILE A 77 -8.92 8.59 10.98
C ILE A 77 -7.90 9.51 10.31
N GLU A 78 -7.70 10.70 10.88
CA GLU A 78 -6.60 11.57 10.50
C GLU A 78 -5.31 11.13 11.20
N VAL A 79 -4.23 11.06 10.42
CA VAL A 79 -2.92 10.65 10.92
C VAL A 79 -1.87 11.60 10.39
N SER A 80 -0.90 11.91 11.23
CA SER A 80 0.31 12.61 10.82
C SER A 80 1.47 11.65 10.74
N THR A 81 2.36 11.91 9.79
CA THR A 81 3.58 11.13 9.60
C THR A 81 4.78 12.07 9.58
N SER A 82 5.84 11.70 10.29
CA SER A 82 7.17 12.30 10.18
C SER A 82 8.19 11.23 9.85
N SER A 83 9.25 11.56 9.12
CA SER A 83 10.30 10.59 8.78
C SER A 83 11.67 11.22 8.95
N ASP A 84 12.61 10.45 9.48
CA ASP A 84 14.02 10.80 9.57
C ASP A 84 14.85 9.84 8.68
N THR A 85 16.14 9.75 8.93
CA THR A 85 17.17 9.03 8.19
C THR A 85 16.97 7.51 8.27
N GLY A 86 16.44 7.01 9.40
CA GLY A 86 16.24 5.57 9.63
C GLY A 86 14.86 5.16 10.13
N PHE A 87 14.00 6.12 10.50
CA PHE A 87 12.72 5.81 11.14
C PHE A 87 11.56 6.63 10.54
N LEU A 88 10.40 5.98 10.44
CA LEU A 88 9.10 6.59 10.15
C LEU A 88 8.30 6.66 11.45
N TYR A 89 7.83 7.84 11.79
CA TYR A 89 6.97 8.13 12.93
C TYR A 89 5.55 8.38 12.44
N VAL A 90 4.57 7.70 13.03
CA VAL A 90 3.16 7.82 12.67
C VAL A 90 2.31 7.94 13.91
N TRP A 91 1.41 8.93 13.97
CA TRP A 91 0.49 9.12 15.10
C TRP A 91 -0.89 9.57 14.62
N LYS A 92 -1.90 9.27 15.43
CA LYS A 92 -3.26 9.79 15.21
C LYS A 92 -3.29 11.25 15.61
N THR A 93 -3.77 12.10 14.71
CA THR A 93 -4.08 13.49 15.05
C THR A 93 -5.53 13.55 15.49
N PRO A 94 -5.85 14.26 16.59
CA PRO A 94 -7.24 14.51 16.92
C PRO A 94 -7.90 15.21 15.71
N PRO A 95 -9.15 14.86 15.36
CA PRO A 95 -9.87 15.63 14.36
C PRO A 95 -9.83 17.08 14.80
N THR A 96 -9.34 17.95 13.91
CA THR A 96 -9.36 19.38 14.18
C THR A 96 -10.84 19.78 14.13
N GLU A 97 -11.53 19.74 15.27
CA GLU A 97 -12.82 20.40 15.43
C GLU A 97 -12.57 21.89 15.18
N SER A 98 -12.95 22.35 13.99
CA SER A 98 -13.07 23.77 13.63
C SER A 98 -14.53 24.19 13.75
#